data_AF-A0A7K1B6I7-F1
#
_entry.id   AF-A0A7K1B6I7-F1
#
_cell.length_a   1.000
_cell.length_b   1.000
_cell.length_c   1.000
_cell.angle_alpha   90.00
_cell.angle_beta   90.00
_cell.angle_gamma   90.00
#
_symmetry.space_group_name_H-M   'P 1'
#
loop_
_entity.id
_entity.type
_entity.pdbx_description
1 polymer ?
#
loop_
_entity_poly.entity_id
_entity_poly.type
_entity_poly.pdbx_seq_one_letter_code
_entity_poly.pdbx_strand_id
1 'polypeptide(L)'
;MIDRRLRLAKDLVVEPVAARIVGRVPPMALTVLAFLAGVGGGVAAGFGFRWSAVALWLAGRVFDGLDGAVARRSGRQSDLGGYLDMLGDTIGYAAVPIGIAVSQDDTTVWVACAVLLAAFYVNTMSWTFLAAIAEKRGSGAAERGERTTIHMPAGLIEGAETIVLFTLMLAVPGRATELFVAMSALVGVTIGQRVVWAVRNLS
;
A
#
# COMPACT_ATOMS: atom_id res chain seq x y z
N MET A 1 7.21 -15.44 1.95
CA MET A 1 8.65 -15.81 1.80
C MET A 1 9.44 -14.79 0.99
N ILE A 2 8.86 -14.23 -0.08
CA ILE A 2 9.45 -13.13 -0.86
C ILE A 2 9.45 -11.81 -0.05
N ASP A 3 8.35 -11.48 0.63
CA ASP A 3 8.25 -10.29 1.48
C ASP A 3 9.26 -10.26 2.64
N ARG A 4 9.45 -11.37 3.38
CA ARG A 4 10.47 -11.41 4.46
C ARG A 4 11.90 -11.12 3.94
N ARG A 5 12.22 -11.49 2.69
CA ARG A 5 13.52 -11.20 2.05
C ARG A 5 13.58 -9.77 1.51
N LEU A 6 12.50 -9.27 0.91
CA LEU A 6 12.38 -7.88 0.46
C LEU A 6 12.35 -6.89 1.61
N ARG A 7 11.80 -7.25 2.76
CA ARG A 7 11.77 -6.46 3.98
C ARG A 7 13.17 -6.24 4.55
N LEU A 8 14.04 -7.26 4.49
CA LEU A 8 15.46 -7.12 4.82
C LEU A 8 16.19 -6.19 3.83
N ALA A 9 15.91 -6.30 2.53
CA ALA A 9 16.49 -5.41 1.53
C ALA A 9 15.98 -3.95 1.66
N LYS A 10 14.69 -3.77 1.95
CA LYS A 10 14.06 -2.47 2.26
C LYS A 10 14.71 -1.87 3.50
N ASP A 11 14.84 -2.64 4.58
CA ASP A 11 15.48 -2.19 5.81
C ASP A 11 16.95 -1.77 5.56
N LEU A 12 17.70 -2.47 4.72
CA LEU A 12 19.09 -2.11 4.38
C LEU A 12 19.23 -0.76 3.66
N VAL A 13 18.23 -0.35 2.88
CA VAL A 13 18.25 0.92 2.13
C VAL A 13 17.61 2.06 2.93
N VAL A 14 16.51 1.76 3.62
CA VAL A 14 15.71 2.75 4.36
C VAL A 14 16.40 3.12 5.68
N GLU A 15 17.00 2.17 6.39
CA GLU A 15 17.56 2.43 7.72
C GLU A 15 18.72 3.44 7.75
N PRO A 16 19.68 3.43 6.81
CA PRO A 16 20.73 4.46 6.74
C PRO A 16 20.18 5.86 6.48
N VAL A 17 19.10 5.97 5.69
CA VAL A 17 18.45 7.26 5.41
C VAL A 17 17.66 7.73 6.63
N ALA A 18 16.87 6.84 7.23
CA ALA A 18 16.13 7.11 8.46
C ALA A 18 17.06 7.58 9.58
N ALA A 19 18.23 6.96 9.74
CA ALA A 19 19.25 7.36 10.72
C ALA A 19 19.80 8.77 10.50
N ARG A 20 19.83 9.27 9.26
CA ARG A 20 20.30 10.64 8.95
C ARG A 20 19.23 11.70 9.16
N ILE A 21 17.96 11.35 8.99
CA ILE A 21 16.84 12.31 9.09
C ILE A 21 16.13 12.28 10.45
N VAL A 22 16.39 11.25 11.27
CA VAL A 22 15.84 11.15 12.63
C VAL A 22 16.19 12.39 13.44
N GLY A 23 15.18 12.97 14.11
CA GLY A 23 15.32 14.21 14.87
C GLY A 23 15.26 15.50 14.05
N ARG A 24 15.41 15.44 12.71
CA ARG A 24 15.26 16.60 11.81
C ARG A 24 13.88 16.68 11.17
N VAL A 25 13.29 15.54 10.85
CA VAL A 25 11.97 15.45 10.21
C VAL A 25 11.04 14.65 11.11
N PRO A 26 9.84 15.16 11.44
CA PRO A 26 8.87 14.40 12.23
C PRO A 26 8.24 13.28 11.37
N PRO A 27 8.01 12.08 11.93
CA PRO A 27 7.39 10.96 11.19
C PRO A 27 6.07 11.34 10.52
N MET A 28 5.21 12.08 11.23
CA MET A 28 3.93 12.54 10.71
C MET A 28 4.05 13.39 9.44
N ALA A 29 5.11 14.19 9.30
CA ALA A 29 5.32 14.96 8.07
C ALA A 29 5.65 14.03 6.90
N LEU A 30 6.39 12.94 7.13
CA LEU A 30 6.67 11.94 6.10
C LEU A 30 5.38 11.22 5.68
N THR A 31 4.50 10.85 6.62
CA THR A 31 3.18 10.28 6.33
C THR A 31 2.33 11.24 5.47
N VAL A 32 2.28 12.53 5.83
CA VAL A 32 1.56 13.55 5.05
C VAL A 32 2.17 13.72 3.65
N LEU A 33 3.50 13.74 3.53
CA LEU A 33 4.18 13.81 2.24
C LEU A 33 3.91 12.57 1.39
N ALA A 34 3.88 11.38 1.98
CA ALA A 34 3.53 10.13 1.31
C ALA A 34 2.11 10.19 0.73
N PHE A 35 1.15 10.64 1.54
CA PHE A 35 -0.23 10.86 1.14
C PHE A 35 -0.35 11.87 -0.01
N LEU A 36 0.24 13.07 0.14
CA LEU A 36 0.19 14.11 -0.87
C LEU A 36 0.84 13.67 -2.19
N ALA A 37 1.94 12.93 -2.12
CA ALA A 37 2.60 12.39 -3.30
C ALA A 37 1.77 11.28 -3.98
N GLY A 38 1.10 10.42 -3.20
CA GLY A 38 0.19 9.40 -3.73
C GLY A 38 -1.01 10.01 -4.46
N VAL A 39 -1.71 10.96 -3.82
CA VAL A 39 -2.82 11.71 -4.43
C VAL A 39 -2.35 12.52 -5.62
N GLY A 40 -1.23 13.24 -5.47
CA GLY A 40 -0.61 14.02 -6.54
C GLY A 40 -0.25 13.15 -7.75
N GLY A 41 0.21 11.92 -7.52
CA GLY A 41 0.46 10.93 -8.57
C GLY A 41 -0.81 10.58 -9.36
N GLY A 42 -1.93 10.33 -8.65
CA GLY A 42 -3.23 10.12 -9.28
C GLY A 42 -3.74 11.33 -10.07
N VAL A 43 -3.63 12.52 -9.50
CA VAL A 43 -4.01 13.78 -10.18
C VAL A 43 -3.16 14.01 -11.44
N ALA A 44 -1.83 13.84 -11.34
CA ALA A 44 -0.92 13.96 -12.47
C ALA A 44 -1.23 12.92 -13.56
N ALA A 45 -1.61 11.69 -13.18
CA ALA A 45 -2.06 10.68 -14.12
C ALA A 45 -3.33 11.14 -14.86
N GLY A 46 -4.31 11.70 -14.14
CA GLY A 46 -5.55 12.27 -14.71
C GLY A 46 -5.32 13.32 -15.78
N PHE A 47 -4.31 14.18 -15.60
CA PHE A 47 -3.92 15.18 -16.60
C PHE A 47 -3.00 14.64 -17.70
N GLY A 48 -2.70 13.34 -17.72
CA GLY A 48 -1.82 12.71 -18.71
C GLY A 48 -0.33 12.94 -18.46
N PHE A 49 0.07 13.53 -17.33
CA PHE A 49 1.48 13.74 -16.96
C PHE A 49 2.13 12.45 -16.45
N ARG A 50 2.25 11.47 -17.34
CA ARG A 50 2.74 10.11 -17.06
C ARG A 50 3.99 10.06 -16.18
N TRP A 51 5.06 10.75 -16.56
CA TRP A 51 6.33 10.62 -15.84
C TRP A 51 6.33 11.37 -14.50
N SER A 52 5.60 12.47 -14.41
CA SER A 52 5.35 13.16 -13.14
C SER A 52 4.54 12.27 -12.19
N ALA A 53 3.53 11.57 -12.71
CA ALA A 53 2.74 10.63 -11.93
C ALA A 53 3.58 9.47 -11.39
N VAL A 54 4.46 8.88 -12.22
CA VAL A 54 5.43 7.85 -11.78
C VAL A 54 6.36 8.40 -10.70
N ALA A 55 6.92 9.59 -10.90
CA ALA A 55 7.86 10.19 -9.95
C ALA A 55 7.18 10.47 -8.59
N LEU A 56 5.97 11.02 -8.60
CA LEU A 56 5.19 11.30 -7.40
C LEU A 56 4.79 10.00 -6.68
N TRP A 57 4.34 8.98 -7.43
CA TRP A 57 4.06 7.66 -6.88
C TRP A 57 5.26 7.09 -6.13
N LEU A 58 6.42 7.00 -6.79
CA LEU A 58 7.63 6.45 -6.20
C LEU A 58 8.13 7.28 -5.01
N ALA A 59 8.07 8.62 -5.09
CA ALA A 59 8.40 9.49 -3.98
C ALA A 59 7.50 9.21 -2.76
N GLY A 60 6.20 9.01 -2.99
CA GLY A 60 5.26 8.64 -1.93
C GLY A 60 5.63 7.33 -1.24
N ARG A 61 6.03 6.30 -2.01
CA ARG A 61 6.49 5.01 -1.46
C ARG A 61 7.80 5.12 -0.67
N VAL A 62 8.67 6.06 -1.04
CA VAL A 62 9.89 6.35 -0.28
C VAL A 62 9.55 7.00 1.06
N PHE A 63 8.65 7.99 1.07
CA PHE A 63 8.22 8.66 2.31
C PHE A 63 7.50 7.72 3.26
N ASP A 64 6.60 6.87 2.75
CA ASP A 64 5.95 5.76 3.48
C ASP A 64 6.99 4.79 4.08
N GLY A 65 8.00 4.40 3.31
CA GLY A 65 9.06 3.55 3.85
C GLY A 65 9.84 4.21 5.01
N LEU A 66 10.02 5.54 4.95
CA LEU A 66 10.80 6.29 5.92
C LEU A 66 10.01 6.63 7.19
N ASP A 67 8.71 6.85 7.13
CA ASP A 67 7.94 7.35 8.27
C ASP A 67 7.96 6.37 9.46
N GLY A 68 7.74 5.08 9.21
CA GLY A 68 7.76 4.03 10.21
C GLY A 68 9.17 3.76 10.71
N ALA A 69 10.19 3.90 9.84
CA ALA A 69 11.58 3.77 10.25
C ALA A 69 12.02 4.91 11.18
N VAL A 70 11.65 6.16 10.86
CA VAL A 70 11.93 7.34 11.69
C VAL A 70 11.12 7.28 12.99
N ALA A 71 9.85 6.85 12.95
CA ALA A 71 9.01 6.67 14.13
C ALA A 71 9.63 5.65 15.11
N ARG A 72 10.07 4.49 14.60
CA ARG A 72 10.76 3.47 15.41
C ARG A 72 12.04 4.01 16.03
N ARG A 73 12.93 4.62 15.22
CA ARG A 73 14.21 5.15 15.70
C ARG A 73 14.08 6.28 16.71
N SER A 74 13.04 7.12 16.57
CA SER A 74 12.82 8.24 17.47
C SER A 74 11.96 7.90 18.70
N GLY A 75 11.50 6.65 18.83
CA GLY A 75 10.58 6.26 19.90
C GLY A 75 9.22 6.96 19.83
N ARG A 76 8.79 7.38 18.63
CA ARG A 76 7.55 8.13 18.37
C ARG A 76 6.52 7.33 17.57
N GLN A 77 6.51 6.01 17.69
CA GLN A 77 5.42 5.21 17.13
C GLN A 77 4.12 5.53 17.86
N SER A 78 3.02 5.65 17.11
CA SER A 78 1.70 5.95 17.66
C SER A 78 0.60 5.34 16.80
N ASP A 79 -0.53 5.02 17.43
CA ASP A 79 -1.70 4.48 16.76
C ASP A 79 -2.28 5.46 15.74
N LEU A 80 -2.27 6.76 16.06
CA LEU A 80 -2.69 7.81 15.13
C LEU A 80 -1.80 7.83 13.87
N GLY A 81 -0.48 7.66 14.03
CA GLY A 81 0.44 7.59 12.91
C GLY A 81 0.14 6.41 12.01
N GLY A 82 0.01 5.20 12.60
CA GLY A 82 -0.34 3.99 11.85
C GLY A 82 -1.71 4.07 11.17
N TYR A 83 -2.70 4.71 11.80
CA TYR A 83 -4.02 4.93 11.22
C TYR A 83 -3.98 5.88 10.02
N LEU A 84 -3.29 7.03 10.14
CA LEU A 84 -3.19 8.01 9.07
C LEU A 84 -2.36 7.50 7.89
N ASP A 85 -1.31 6.74 8.17
CA ASP A 85 -0.49 6.06 7.15
C ASP A 85 -1.36 5.14 6.29
N MET A 86 -2.05 4.20 6.92
CA MET A 86 -2.95 3.26 6.27
C MET A 86 -4.11 3.93 5.51
N LEU A 87 -4.69 4.99 6.08
CA LEU A 87 -5.75 5.76 5.43
C LEU A 87 -5.20 6.49 4.18
N GLY A 88 -4.06 7.16 4.32
CA GLY A 88 -3.41 7.88 3.23
C GLY A 88 -3.01 6.94 2.09
N ASP A 89 -2.49 5.77 2.43
CA ASP A 89 -2.14 4.72 1.49
C ASP A 89 -3.36 4.22 0.71
N THR A 90 -4.47 3.97 1.40
CA THR A 90 -5.73 3.55 0.79
C THR A 90 -6.25 4.60 -0.19
N ILE A 91 -6.17 5.88 0.16
CA ILE A 91 -6.58 6.97 -0.74
C ILE A 91 -5.66 7.03 -1.96
N GLY A 92 -4.34 6.89 -1.78
CA GLY A 92 -3.38 6.83 -2.89
C GLY A 92 -3.62 5.65 -3.83
N TYR A 93 -3.90 4.46 -3.28
CA TYR A 93 -4.23 3.26 -4.06
C TYR A 93 -5.52 3.43 -4.88
N ALA A 94 -6.46 4.27 -4.43
CA ALA A 94 -7.65 4.61 -5.21
C ALA A 94 -7.38 5.72 -6.24
N ALA A 95 -6.63 6.76 -5.87
CA ALA A 95 -6.38 7.92 -6.71
C ALA A 95 -5.64 7.58 -8.01
N VAL A 96 -4.68 6.65 -7.97
CA VAL A 96 -3.87 6.29 -9.15
C VAL A 96 -4.70 5.61 -10.25
N PRO A 97 -5.45 4.51 -10.00
CA PRO A 97 -6.30 3.89 -11.01
C PRO A 97 -7.36 4.85 -11.56
N ILE A 98 -7.97 5.66 -10.70
CA ILE A 98 -8.96 6.67 -11.11
C ILE A 98 -8.31 7.70 -12.05
N GLY A 99 -7.13 8.22 -11.69
CA GLY A 99 -6.40 9.15 -12.54
C GLY A 99 -6.08 8.57 -13.92
N ILE A 100 -5.62 7.32 -13.97
CA ILE A 100 -5.38 6.64 -15.25
C ILE A 100 -6.69 6.53 -16.05
N ALA A 101 -7.79 6.10 -15.43
CA ALA A 101 -9.09 5.96 -16.11
C ALA A 101 -9.61 7.30 -16.65
N VAL A 102 -9.49 8.38 -15.88
CA VAL A 102 -9.81 9.75 -16.32
C VAL A 102 -8.99 10.13 -17.54
N SER A 103 -7.68 9.85 -17.55
CA SER A 103 -6.80 10.23 -18.66
C SER A 103 -7.05 9.46 -19.95
N GLN A 104 -7.53 8.22 -19.84
CA GLN A 104 -7.83 7.37 -21.00
C GLN A 104 -9.20 7.67 -21.60
N ASP A 105 -10.14 8.15 -20.77
CA ASP A 105 -11.53 8.48 -21.17
C ASP A 105 -12.22 7.35 -21.95
N ASP A 106 -11.93 6.10 -21.56
CA ASP A 106 -12.44 4.90 -22.21
C ASP A 106 -13.29 4.08 -21.24
N THR A 107 -14.48 3.68 -21.68
CA THR A 107 -15.45 2.91 -20.87
C THR A 107 -14.87 1.59 -20.39
N THR A 108 -14.06 0.90 -21.21
CA THR A 108 -13.45 -0.38 -20.83
C THR A 108 -12.43 -0.18 -19.71
N VAL A 109 -11.62 0.89 -19.79
CA VAL A 109 -10.67 1.26 -18.74
C VAL A 109 -11.41 1.62 -17.45
N TRP A 110 -12.51 2.36 -17.52
CA TRP A 110 -13.35 2.67 -16.36
C TRP A 110 -13.96 1.44 -15.70
N VAL A 111 -14.47 0.49 -16.49
CA VAL A 111 -14.98 -0.78 -15.97
C VAL A 111 -13.87 -1.58 -15.28
N ALA A 112 -12.68 -1.68 -15.90
CA ALA A 112 -11.55 -2.37 -15.30
C ALA A 112 -11.06 -1.68 -14.00
N CYS A 113 -11.07 -0.35 -13.96
CA CYS A 113 -10.79 0.43 -12.76
C CYS A 113 -11.80 0.12 -11.64
N ALA A 114 -13.10 0.09 -11.95
CA ALA A 114 -14.14 -0.24 -10.98
C ALA A 114 -13.96 -1.65 -10.40
N VAL A 115 -13.62 -2.64 -11.24
CA VAL A 115 -13.31 -4.01 -10.80
C VAL A 115 -12.09 -4.03 -9.87
N LEU A 116 -11.03 -3.28 -10.21
CA LEU A 116 -9.83 -3.17 -9.36
C LEU A 116 -10.14 -2.54 -7.99
N LEU A 117 -10.90 -1.45 -7.97
CA LEU A 117 -11.31 -0.80 -6.72
C LEU A 117 -12.22 -1.70 -5.89
N ALA A 118 -13.13 -2.46 -6.51
CA ALA A 118 -13.95 -3.44 -5.82
C ALA A 118 -13.10 -4.57 -5.20
N ALA A 119 -12.09 -5.07 -5.93
CA ALA A 119 -11.15 -6.05 -5.41
C ALA A 119 -10.37 -5.50 -4.20
N PHE A 120 -9.90 -4.25 -4.27
CA PHE A 120 -9.24 -3.61 -3.13
C PHE A 120 -10.18 -3.37 -1.95
N TYR A 121 -11.43 -2.97 -2.19
CA TYR A 121 -12.42 -2.81 -1.14
C TYR A 121 -12.64 -4.12 -0.35
N VAL A 122 -12.87 -5.22 -1.06
CA VAL A 122 -13.04 -6.55 -0.44
C VAL A 122 -11.76 -6.98 0.27
N ASN A 123 -10.59 -6.72 -0.33
CA ASN A 123 -9.30 -7.04 0.27
C ASN A 123 -9.09 -6.28 1.58
N THR A 124 -9.36 -4.97 1.60
CA THR A 124 -9.26 -4.11 2.79
C THR A 124 -10.19 -4.58 3.88
N MET A 125 -11.46 -4.88 3.57
CA MET A 125 -12.38 -5.46 4.54
C MET A 125 -11.87 -6.80 5.10
N SER A 126 -11.33 -7.66 4.23
CA SER A 126 -10.80 -8.97 4.63
C SER A 126 -9.69 -8.85 5.67
N TRP A 127 -8.62 -8.08 5.39
CA TRP A 127 -7.49 -8.05 6.32
C TRP A 127 -7.75 -7.19 7.56
N THR A 128 -8.51 -6.09 7.44
CA THR A 128 -8.84 -5.24 8.61
C THR A 128 -9.65 -6.02 9.62
N PHE A 129 -10.65 -6.78 9.16
CA PHE A 129 -11.48 -7.58 10.04
C PHE A 129 -10.71 -8.75 10.66
N LEU A 130 -9.84 -9.42 9.90
CA LEU A 130 -8.96 -10.45 10.44
C LEU A 130 -7.99 -9.90 11.48
N ALA A 131 -7.43 -8.72 11.27
CA ALA A 131 -6.58 -8.04 12.24
C ALA A 131 -7.35 -7.75 13.54
N ALA A 132 -8.57 -7.23 13.44
CA ALA A 132 -9.43 -6.97 14.61
C ALA A 132 -9.79 -8.26 15.37
N ILE A 133 -10.07 -9.36 14.67
CA ILE A 133 -10.29 -10.67 15.31
C ILE A 133 -9.02 -11.17 16.01
N ALA A 134 -7.86 -11.05 15.36
CA ALA A 134 -6.58 -11.48 15.91
C ALA A 134 -6.26 -10.74 17.21
N GLU A 135 -6.47 -9.42 17.23
CA GLU A 135 -6.33 -8.59 18.43
C GLU A 135 -7.30 -9.03 19.54
N LYS A 136 -8.58 -9.22 19.20
CA LYS A 136 -9.61 -9.69 20.15
C LYS A 136 -9.27 -11.04 20.78
N ARG A 137 -8.54 -11.91 20.07
CA ARG A 137 -8.16 -13.25 20.54
C ARG A 137 -6.87 -13.30 21.35
N GLY A 138 -6.19 -12.16 21.57
CA GLY A 138 -4.84 -12.19 22.10
C GLY A 138 -3.91 -12.93 21.13
N SER A 139 -3.84 -12.43 19.90
CA SER A 139 -2.90 -12.93 18.90
C SER A 139 -2.52 -11.84 17.89
N GLY A 140 -2.59 -10.58 18.33
CA GLY A 140 -2.35 -9.39 17.54
C GLY A 140 -0.86 -9.12 17.27
N ALA A 141 -0.57 -7.97 16.67
CA ALA A 141 0.80 -7.64 16.23
C ALA A 141 1.79 -7.58 17.40
N ALA A 142 1.40 -6.92 18.50
CA ALA A 142 2.24 -6.79 19.70
C ALA A 142 2.59 -8.16 20.29
N GLU A 143 1.62 -9.06 20.37
CA GLU A 143 1.82 -10.41 20.93
C GLU A 143 2.66 -11.31 20.02
N ARG A 144 2.64 -11.07 18.70
CA ARG A 144 3.50 -11.78 17.73
C ARG A 144 4.88 -11.14 17.56
N GLY A 145 5.16 -10.02 18.25
CA GLY A 145 6.41 -9.28 18.10
C GLY A 145 6.58 -8.66 16.71
N GLU A 146 5.48 -8.35 16.02
CA GLU A 146 5.52 -7.76 14.69
C GLU A 146 5.85 -6.26 14.77
N ARG A 147 6.61 -5.77 13.78
CA ARG A 147 6.98 -4.34 13.71
C ARG A 147 5.87 -3.45 13.12
N THR A 148 4.80 -4.05 12.63
CA THR A 148 3.62 -3.40 12.03
C THR A 148 2.55 -3.18 13.10
N THR A 149 1.70 -2.18 12.91
CA THR A 149 0.63 -1.83 13.87
C THR A 149 -0.40 -2.96 14.02
N ILE A 150 -0.57 -3.77 12.98
CA ILE A 150 -1.57 -4.85 12.95
C ILE A 150 -0.98 -6.12 12.34
N HIS A 151 -1.51 -7.26 12.80
CA HIS A 151 -1.18 -8.56 12.23
C HIS A 151 -1.98 -8.76 10.94
N MET A 152 -1.28 -9.04 9.85
CA MET A 152 -1.90 -9.39 8.58
C MET A 152 -1.39 -10.75 8.10
N PRO A 153 -2.28 -11.71 7.79
CA PRO A 153 -1.90 -12.92 7.10
C PRO A 153 -1.31 -12.58 5.72
N ALA A 154 -0.15 -13.17 5.43
CA ALA A 154 0.60 -12.97 4.19
C ALA A 154 -0.26 -13.33 2.96
N GLY A 155 -0.01 -12.62 1.86
CA GLY A 155 -0.73 -12.72 0.60
C GLY A 155 0.19 -12.86 -0.60
N LEU A 156 -0.39 -13.14 -1.77
CA LEU A 156 0.34 -13.10 -3.03
C LEU A 156 0.71 -11.68 -3.43
N ILE A 157 -0.21 -10.74 -3.21
CA ILE A 157 0.00 -9.31 -3.43
C ILE A 157 0.19 -8.63 -2.08
N GLU A 158 1.39 -8.09 -1.89
CA GLU A 158 1.74 -7.26 -0.73
C GLU A 158 2.27 -5.90 -1.22
N GLY A 159 3.04 -5.21 -0.39
CA GLY A 159 3.49 -3.84 -0.69
C GLY A 159 4.40 -3.76 -1.92
N ALA A 160 5.37 -4.67 -2.05
CA ALA A 160 6.35 -4.62 -3.13
C ALA A 160 5.71 -4.85 -4.51
N GLU A 161 4.86 -5.87 -4.64
CA GLU A 161 4.15 -6.18 -5.87
C GLU A 161 3.21 -5.03 -6.27
N THR A 162 2.55 -4.41 -5.29
CA THR A 162 1.68 -3.25 -5.53
C THR A 162 2.47 -2.07 -6.08
N ILE A 163 3.64 -1.75 -5.51
CA ILE A 163 4.51 -0.67 -6.00
C ILE A 163 4.91 -0.89 -7.46
N VAL A 164 5.35 -2.11 -7.79
CA VAL A 164 5.78 -2.47 -9.15
C VAL A 164 4.61 -2.37 -10.13
N LEU A 165 3.47 -2.97 -9.80
CA LEU A 165 2.30 -2.99 -10.69
C LEU A 165 1.73 -1.59 -10.91
N PHE A 166 1.63 -0.76 -9.88
CA PHE A 166 1.19 0.63 -10.03
C PHE A 166 2.17 1.47 -10.85
N THR A 167 3.47 1.24 -10.66
CA THR A 167 4.50 1.88 -11.50
C THR A 167 4.33 1.50 -12.96
N LEU A 168 4.06 0.22 -13.26
CA LEU A 168 3.80 -0.25 -14.61
C LEU A 168 2.51 0.34 -15.20
N MET A 169 1.44 0.43 -14.41
CA MET A 169 0.16 1.04 -14.83
C MET A 169 0.36 2.52 -15.21
N LEU A 170 1.06 3.27 -14.36
CA LEU A 170 1.40 4.68 -14.61
C LEU A 170 2.35 4.84 -15.79
N ALA A 171 3.33 3.93 -15.92
CA ALA A 171 4.32 3.97 -16.99
C ALA A 171 3.78 3.42 -18.32
N VAL A 172 2.67 2.71 -18.39
CA VAL A 172 2.13 2.20 -19.67
C VAL A 172 0.61 2.31 -19.66
N PRO A 173 0.05 3.53 -19.69
CA PRO A 173 -1.40 3.74 -19.54
C PRO A 173 -2.21 3.10 -20.68
N GLY A 174 -1.63 2.94 -21.87
CA GLY A 174 -2.27 2.22 -22.98
C GLY A 174 -2.52 0.73 -22.73
N ARG A 175 -1.94 0.15 -21.67
CA ARG A 175 -2.22 -1.23 -21.21
C ARG A 175 -2.97 -1.25 -19.86
N ALA A 176 -3.59 -0.14 -19.46
CA ALA A 176 -4.25 0.00 -18.16
C ALA A 176 -5.29 -1.10 -17.92
N THR A 177 -6.14 -1.40 -18.90
CA THR A 177 -7.17 -2.44 -18.78
C THR A 177 -6.59 -3.80 -18.41
N GLU A 178 -5.56 -4.26 -19.13
CA GLU A 178 -4.91 -5.55 -18.87
C GLU A 178 -4.26 -5.56 -17.49
N LEU A 179 -3.58 -4.48 -17.11
CA LEU A 179 -2.89 -4.36 -15.82
C LEU A 179 -3.89 -4.30 -14.65
N PHE A 180 -5.01 -3.59 -14.80
CA PHE A 180 -6.08 -3.53 -13.79
C PHE A 180 -6.74 -4.89 -13.60
N VAL A 181 -7.08 -5.59 -14.69
CA VAL A 181 -7.66 -6.94 -14.61
C VAL A 181 -6.67 -7.92 -13.98
N ALA A 182 -5.40 -7.89 -14.39
CA ALA A 182 -4.36 -8.74 -13.81
C ALA A 182 -4.21 -8.50 -12.30
N MET A 183 -4.10 -7.23 -11.87
CA MET A 183 -4.00 -6.88 -10.45
C MET A 183 -5.26 -7.31 -9.68
N SER A 184 -6.45 -7.11 -10.25
CA SER A 184 -7.72 -7.54 -9.63
C SER A 184 -7.74 -9.05 -9.39
N ALA A 185 -7.29 -9.86 -10.36
CA ALA A 185 -7.21 -11.30 -10.22
C ALA A 185 -6.21 -11.72 -9.14
N LEU A 186 -5.03 -11.09 -9.08
CA LEU A 186 -4.00 -11.37 -8.08
C LEU A 186 -4.46 -10.98 -6.66
N VAL A 187 -5.18 -9.87 -6.53
CA VAL A 187 -5.84 -9.47 -5.27
C VAL A 187 -6.93 -10.48 -4.90
N GLY A 188 -7.71 -10.98 -5.87
CA GLY A 188 -8.69 -12.06 -5.66
C GLY A 188 -8.06 -13.33 -5.08
N VAL A 189 -6.89 -13.74 -5.60
CA VAL A 189 -6.11 -14.87 -5.04
C VAL A 189 -5.69 -14.58 -3.59
N THR A 190 -5.25 -13.35 -3.31
CA THR A 190 -4.86 -12.93 -1.95
C THR A 190 -6.02 -13.00 -0.97
N ILE A 191 -7.22 -12.57 -1.39
CA ILE A 191 -8.45 -12.71 -0.59
C ILE A 191 -8.74 -14.19 -0.31
N GLY A 192 -8.66 -15.06 -1.33
CA GLY A 192 -8.85 -16.49 -1.17
C GLY A 192 -7.87 -17.12 -0.17
N GLN A 193 -6.59 -16.73 -0.23
CA GLN A 193 -5.58 -17.18 0.74
C GLN A 193 -5.92 -16.77 2.17
N ARG A 194 -6.42 -15.54 2.37
CA ARG A 194 -6.85 -15.04 3.68
C ARG A 194 -8.07 -15.77 4.21
N VAL A 195 -9.03 -16.12 3.35
CA VAL A 195 -10.18 -16.95 3.73
C VAL A 195 -9.74 -18.34 4.16
N VAL A 196 -8.84 -18.99 3.41
CA VAL A 196 -8.30 -20.31 3.79
C VAL A 196 -7.55 -20.23 5.11
N TRP A 197 -6.75 -19.18 5.32
CA TRP A 197 -6.09 -18.94 6.60
C TRP A 197 -7.11 -18.77 7.74
N ALA A 198 -8.16 -17.98 7.52
CA ALA A 198 -9.21 -17.74 8.50
C ALA A 198 -9.92 -19.03 8.91
N VAL A 199 -10.32 -19.86 7.95
CA VAL A 199 -10.95 -21.17 8.21
C VAL A 199 -10.06 -22.08 9.04
N ARG A 200 -8.74 -22.03 8.86
CA ARG A 200 -7.79 -22.91 9.58
C ARG A 200 -7.41 -22.43 10.99
N ASN A 201 -7.48 -21.12 11.23
CA ASN A 201 -6.96 -20.52 12.46
C ASN A 201 -8.05 -19.91 13.34
N LEU A 202 -9.26 -19.68 12.80
CA LEU A 202 -10.36 -19.07 13.52
C LEU A 202 -11.48 -20.05 13.90
N SER A 203 -11.49 -21.27 13.34
CA SER A 203 -12.39 -22.36 13.71
C SER A 203 -12.07 -22.95 15.08
#